data_AF-U4T4C4-F1
#
_entry.id   AF-U4T4C4-F1
#
_cell.length_a   1.000
_cell.length_b   1.000
_cell.length_c   1.000
_cell.angle_alpha   90.00
_cell.angle_beta   90.00
_cell.angle_gamma   90.00
#
_symmetry.space_group_name_H-M   'P 1'
#
loop_
_entity.id
_entity.type
_entity.pdbx_description
1 polymer ?
#
loop_
_entity_poly.entity_id
_entity_poly.type
_entity_poly.pdbx_seq_one_letter_code
_entity_poly.pdbx_strand_id
1 'polypeptide(L)'
;MLDLSLSACSTIKGLYSVDSNGNNPNYNCGKLVENAINISAKQYPNVPIIIINRTSQNLHGFNEHEDSLSALPTNFVNKVFVERNDEYRINLTEHMVNTICEFSENNPVYLMRPTPELITDVPLTMFRTSMFNGVPKKVKIPLTSYQERQRTAYRMQDEAVTRCGAKILDPIPYLCNSDSCYGDKNGIPLYFDDDHLSSYGSKLISPIYDEVFK
;
A
#
# COMPACT_ATOMS: atom_id res chain seq x y z
N MET A 1 -1.29 -19.17 8.84
CA MET A 1 -1.50 -17.87 8.18
C MET A 1 -1.77 -18.16 6.72
N LEU A 2 -2.92 -17.73 6.20
CA LEU A 2 -3.25 -17.83 4.78
C LEU A 2 -2.86 -16.49 4.13
N ASP A 3 -2.05 -16.54 3.07
CA ASP A 3 -1.65 -15.37 2.28
C ASP A 3 -2.35 -15.45 0.92
N LEU A 4 -3.07 -14.38 0.56
CA LEU A 4 -3.78 -14.22 -0.70
C LEU A 4 -3.31 -12.95 -1.41
N SER A 5 -2.04 -12.91 -1.76
CA SER A 5 -1.43 -11.78 -2.48
C SER A 5 -1.25 -12.06 -3.98
N LEU A 6 -1.31 -10.99 -4.77
CA LEU A 6 -0.98 -10.98 -6.18
C LEU A 6 -0.24 -9.67 -6.49
N SER A 7 0.80 -9.75 -7.33
CA SER A 7 1.55 -8.56 -7.74
C SER A 7 0.63 -7.53 -8.41
N ALA A 8 0.85 -6.25 -8.10
CA ALA A 8 0.07 -5.11 -8.60
C ALA A 8 -1.45 -5.20 -8.35
N CYS A 9 -1.88 -5.94 -7.33
CA CYS A 9 -3.30 -6.10 -6.97
C CYS A 9 -3.62 -5.31 -5.69
N SER A 10 -4.56 -4.37 -5.78
CA SER A 10 -5.17 -3.76 -4.59
C SER A 10 -6.43 -4.50 -4.17
N THR A 11 -6.69 -4.56 -2.88
CA THR A 11 -7.87 -5.20 -2.28
C THR A 11 -9.16 -4.46 -2.64
N ILE A 12 -9.64 -4.65 -3.86
CA ILE A 12 -10.86 -4.06 -4.39
C ILE A 12 -11.61 -5.12 -5.18
N LYS A 13 -12.85 -5.40 -4.78
CA LYS A 13 -13.74 -6.30 -5.50
C LYS A 13 -14.04 -5.73 -6.89
N GLY A 14 -13.94 -6.59 -7.91
CA GLY A 14 -14.21 -6.19 -9.30
C GLY A 14 -13.11 -5.34 -9.97
N LEU A 15 -11.97 -5.11 -9.30
CA LEU A 15 -10.84 -4.42 -9.91
C LEU A 15 -10.27 -5.21 -11.09
N TYR A 16 -10.06 -4.49 -12.19
CA TYR A 16 -9.31 -4.97 -13.33
C TYR A 16 -8.26 -3.96 -13.75
N SER A 17 -7.18 -4.47 -14.33
CA SER A 17 -6.13 -3.65 -14.91
C SER A 17 -6.09 -3.79 -16.42
N VAL A 18 -5.55 -2.80 -17.12
CA VAL A 18 -5.27 -2.84 -18.56
C VAL A 18 -3.77 -2.65 -18.80
N ASP A 19 -3.29 -3.03 -19.98
CA ASP A 19 -1.92 -2.73 -20.40
C ASP A 19 -1.71 -1.22 -20.62
N SER A 20 -0.46 -0.82 -20.92
CA SER A 20 -0.11 0.59 -21.14
C SER A 20 -0.84 1.26 -22.30
N ASN A 21 -1.41 0.47 -23.22
CA ASN A 21 -2.19 0.96 -24.35
C ASN A 21 -3.69 1.01 -24.05
N GLY A 22 -4.10 0.69 -22.82
CA GLY A 22 -5.51 0.62 -22.42
C GLY A 22 -6.23 -0.66 -22.89
N ASN A 23 -5.48 -1.66 -23.38
CA ASN A 23 -6.03 -2.89 -23.95
C ASN A 23 -5.87 -4.07 -22.97
N ASN A 24 -6.39 -5.23 -23.38
CA ASN A 24 -6.18 -6.52 -22.69
C ASN A 24 -6.56 -6.49 -21.20
N PRO A 25 -7.85 -6.32 -20.86
CA PRO A 25 -8.28 -6.23 -19.48
C PRO A 25 -7.99 -7.52 -18.71
N ASN A 26 -7.31 -7.39 -17.57
CA ASN A 26 -6.96 -8.45 -16.64
C ASN A 26 -7.80 -8.33 -15.37
N TYR A 27 -8.69 -9.30 -15.16
CA TYR A 27 -9.62 -9.36 -14.04
C TYR A 27 -9.12 -10.23 -12.87
N ASN A 28 -7.88 -10.74 -12.91
CA ASN A 28 -7.39 -11.70 -11.93
C ASN A 28 -7.38 -11.14 -10.50
N CYS A 29 -7.05 -9.86 -10.35
CA CYS A 29 -7.07 -9.20 -9.05
C CYS A 29 -8.50 -9.15 -8.46
N GLY A 30 -9.48 -8.62 -9.20
CA GLY A 30 -10.86 -8.57 -8.75
C GLY A 30 -11.43 -9.96 -8.42
N LYS A 31 -11.11 -10.99 -9.22
CA LYS A 31 -11.49 -12.38 -8.95
C LYS A 31 -10.83 -12.94 -7.69
N LEU A 32 -9.56 -12.64 -7.45
CA LEU A 32 -8.86 -13.04 -6.23
C LEU A 32 -9.53 -12.42 -4.99
N VAL A 33 -9.85 -11.12 -5.04
CA VAL A 33 -10.49 -10.41 -3.92
C VAL A 33 -11.90 -10.95 -3.67
N GLU A 34 -12.69 -11.18 -4.71
CA GLU A 34 -14.02 -11.79 -4.58
C GLU A 34 -13.95 -13.20 -3.98
N ASN A 35 -12.97 -14.01 -4.39
CA ASN A 35 -12.72 -15.31 -3.79
C ASN A 35 -12.27 -15.20 -2.33
N ALA A 36 -11.41 -14.22 -1.99
CA ALA A 36 -10.97 -13.98 -0.63
C ALA A 36 -12.14 -13.62 0.29
N ILE A 37 -13.05 -12.75 -0.16
CA ILE A 37 -14.29 -12.43 0.57
C ILE A 37 -15.10 -13.70 0.83
N ASN A 38 -15.38 -14.49 -0.22
CA ASN A 38 -16.14 -15.73 -0.10
C ASN A 38 -15.49 -16.76 0.84
N ILE A 39 -14.17 -16.95 0.74
CA ILE A 39 -13.41 -17.90 1.55
C ILE A 39 -13.38 -17.43 3.01
N SER A 40 -13.13 -16.13 3.26
CA SER A 40 -13.10 -15.58 4.61
C SER A 40 -14.45 -15.76 5.32
N ALA A 41 -15.56 -15.42 4.66
CA ALA A 41 -16.89 -15.55 5.24
C ALA A 41 -17.32 -17.01 5.46
N LYS A 42 -17.04 -17.91 4.51
CA LYS A 42 -17.56 -19.30 4.53
C LYS A 42 -16.67 -20.27 5.28
N GLN A 43 -15.35 -20.14 5.17
CA GLN A 43 -14.39 -21.11 5.70
C GLN A 43 -13.65 -20.61 6.93
N TYR A 44 -13.48 -19.29 7.06
CA TYR A 44 -12.70 -18.68 8.15
C TYR A 44 -13.45 -17.53 8.85
N PRO A 45 -14.73 -17.69 9.25
CA PRO A 45 -15.45 -16.62 9.90
C PRO A 45 -14.77 -16.22 11.22
N ASN A 46 -14.82 -14.93 11.57
CA ASN A 46 -14.19 -14.32 12.74
C ASN A 46 -12.65 -14.40 12.81
N VAL A 47 -11.99 -14.96 11.80
CA VAL A 47 -10.52 -14.93 11.72
C VAL A 47 -10.08 -13.53 11.29
N PRO A 48 -9.14 -12.87 12.00
CA PRO A 48 -8.69 -11.54 11.61
C PRO A 48 -8.10 -11.50 10.19
N ILE A 49 -8.45 -10.46 9.44
CA ILE A 49 -7.91 -10.17 8.10
C ILE A 49 -7.01 -8.96 8.20
N ILE A 50 -5.80 -9.08 7.67
CA ILE A 50 -4.85 -7.97 7.55
C ILE A 50 -4.76 -7.59 6.08
N ILE A 51 -5.08 -6.33 5.76
CA ILE A 51 -4.98 -5.78 4.41
C ILE A 51 -3.74 -4.88 4.33
N ILE A 52 -2.84 -5.24 3.40
CA ILE A 52 -1.62 -4.51 3.10
C ILE A 52 -1.64 -4.16 1.62
N ASN A 53 -1.70 -2.87 1.29
CA ASN A 53 -1.75 -2.36 -0.08
C ASN A 53 -0.76 -1.22 -0.27
N ARG A 54 -0.16 -1.11 -1.47
CA ARG A 54 0.47 0.14 -1.95
C ARG A 54 -0.59 1.04 -2.57
N THR A 55 -1.57 1.48 -1.77
CA THR A 55 -2.78 2.21 -2.22
C THR A 55 -2.45 3.42 -3.07
N SER A 56 -1.45 4.20 -2.67
CA SER A 56 -1.13 5.48 -3.28
C SER A 56 -0.54 5.34 -4.69
N GLN A 57 0.09 4.21 -5.02
CA GLN A 57 0.51 3.92 -6.39
C GLN A 57 -0.70 3.85 -7.34
N ASN A 58 -1.80 3.24 -6.91
CA ASN A 58 -2.99 3.17 -7.76
C ASN A 58 -3.67 4.53 -7.91
N LEU A 59 -3.72 5.32 -6.83
CA LEU A 59 -4.41 6.61 -6.82
C LEU A 59 -3.65 7.71 -7.59
N HIS A 60 -2.32 7.68 -7.58
CA HIS A 60 -1.51 8.79 -8.10
C HIS A 60 -0.44 8.35 -9.11
N GLY A 61 -0.24 7.05 -9.30
CA GLY A 61 0.91 6.52 -10.04
C GLY A 61 2.14 6.33 -9.15
N PHE A 62 3.21 5.91 -9.81
CA PHE A 62 4.58 5.84 -9.32
C PHE A 62 5.07 7.20 -8.80
N ASN A 63 6.02 7.24 -7.87
CA ASN A 63 6.57 8.51 -7.34
C ASN A 63 8.05 8.72 -7.74
N GLU A 64 8.59 7.82 -8.55
CA GLU A 64 9.96 7.78 -9.06
C GLU A 64 10.09 8.58 -10.39
N HIS A 65 8.97 8.86 -11.04
CA HIS A 65 8.91 9.59 -12.30
C HIS A 65 7.95 10.78 -12.22
N GLU A 66 8.41 11.96 -12.62
CA GLU A 66 7.61 13.21 -12.59
C GLU A 66 6.30 13.09 -13.40
N ASP A 67 6.30 12.28 -14.47
CA ASP A 67 5.16 12.10 -15.37
C ASP A 67 4.09 11.12 -14.84
N SER A 68 4.29 10.51 -13.66
CA SER A 68 3.40 9.44 -13.18
C SER A 68 1.97 9.91 -12.88
N LEU A 69 1.79 11.18 -12.52
CA LEU A 69 0.46 11.80 -12.37
C LEU A 69 -0.22 12.04 -13.72
N SER A 70 0.58 12.29 -14.76
CA SER A 70 0.14 12.56 -16.14
C SER A 70 -0.07 11.27 -16.95
N ALA A 71 0.48 10.14 -16.48
CA ALA A 71 0.24 8.84 -17.08
C ALA A 71 -1.25 8.48 -17.03
N LEU A 72 -1.72 7.71 -18.03
CA LEU A 72 -3.09 7.20 -18.04
C LEU A 72 -3.30 6.24 -16.84
N PRO A 73 -4.46 6.26 -16.17
CA PRO A 73 -4.81 5.24 -15.19
C PRO A 73 -4.92 3.89 -15.89
N THR A 74 -4.44 2.84 -15.23
CA THR A 74 -4.47 1.46 -15.75
C THR A 74 -5.32 0.53 -14.91
N ASN A 75 -5.94 1.03 -13.84
CA ASN A 75 -6.70 0.27 -12.86
C ASN A 75 -8.10 0.83 -12.72
N PHE A 76 -9.12 0.00 -12.92
CA PHE A 76 -10.53 0.41 -13.01
C PHE A 76 -11.46 -0.61 -12.33
N VAL A 77 -12.67 -0.17 -11.98
CA VAL A 77 -13.71 -1.04 -11.41
C VAL A 77 -14.98 -1.01 -12.28
N ASN A 78 -15.72 0.10 -12.26
CA ASN A 78 -16.98 0.24 -12.99
C ASN A 78 -16.96 1.32 -14.08
N LYS A 79 -15.92 2.17 -14.10
CA LYS A 79 -15.75 3.25 -15.06
C LYS A 79 -14.29 3.35 -15.49
N VAL A 80 -14.10 3.59 -16.79
CA VAL A 80 -12.78 3.90 -17.37
C VAL A 80 -12.53 5.40 -17.26
N PHE A 81 -11.30 5.77 -16.93
CA PHE A 81 -10.85 7.14 -16.80
C PHE A 81 -9.65 7.38 -17.71
N VAL A 82 -9.48 8.62 -18.16
CA VAL A 82 -8.35 9.03 -19.01
C VAL A 82 -7.30 9.84 -18.24
N GLU A 83 -7.53 10.07 -16.95
CA GLU A 83 -6.62 10.80 -16.06
C GLU A 83 -6.88 10.40 -14.59
N ARG A 84 -5.90 10.65 -13.72
CA ARG A 84 -6.00 10.39 -12.27
C ARG A 84 -6.59 11.58 -11.49
N ASN A 85 -7.72 12.09 -11.98
CA ASN A 85 -8.44 13.21 -11.36
C ASN A 85 -9.15 12.81 -10.05
N ASP A 86 -9.83 13.77 -9.42
CA ASP A 86 -10.54 13.51 -8.16
C ASP A 86 -11.68 12.50 -8.32
N GLU A 87 -12.36 12.49 -9.48
CA GLU A 87 -13.42 11.51 -9.76
C GLU A 87 -12.87 10.09 -9.79
N TYR A 88 -11.72 9.88 -10.43
CA TYR A 88 -11.01 8.60 -10.45
C TYR A 88 -10.65 8.14 -9.03
N ARG A 89 -10.08 9.04 -8.23
CA ARG A 89 -9.64 8.73 -6.87
C ARG A 89 -10.83 8.37 -5.99
N ILE A 90 -11.90 9.16 -6.04
CA ILE A 90 -13.13 8.91 -5.29
C ILE A 90 -13.73 7.57 -5.70
N ASN A 91 -13.79 7.27 -7.01
CA ASN A 91 -14.30 6.01 -7.52
C ASN A 91 -13.54 4.81 -6.94
N LEU A 92 -12.21 4.83 -7.01
CA LEU A 92 -11.39 3.76 -6.45
C LEU A 92 -11.49 3.66 -4.93
N THR A 93 -11.42 4.77 -4.21
CA THR A 93 -11.47 4.74 -2.73
C THR A 93 -12.83 4.27 -2.22
N GLU A 94 -13.93 4.64 -2.87
CA GLU A 94 -15.26 4.16 -2.51
C GLU A 94 -15.37 2.64 -2.69
N HIS A 95 -14.85 2.09 -3.81
CA HIS A 95 -14.81 0.65 -4.01
C HIS A 95 -13.88 -0.08 -3.03
N MET A 96 -12.75 0.53 -2.64
CA MET A 96 -11.89 0.02 -1.56
C MET A 96 -12.66 -0.05 -0.24
N VAL A 97 -13.32 1.03 0.18
CA VAL A 97 -14.09 1.08 1.42
C VAL A 97 -15.22 0.04 1.40
N ASN A 98 -15.99 -0.05 0.32
CA ASN A 98 -17.05 -1.05 0.19
C ASN A 98 -16.51 -2.48 0.29
N THR A 99 -15.36 -2.76 -0.33
CA THR A 99 -14.69 -4.07 -0.24
C THR A 99 -14.26 -4.37 1.18
N ILE A 100 -13.64 -3.41 1.88
CA ILE A 100 -13.24 -3.55 3.28
C ILE A 100 -14.46 -3.83 4.16
N CYS A 101 -15.56 -3.10 3.95
CA CYS A 101 -16.77 -3.30 4.73
C CYS A 101 -17.42 -4.66 4.49
N GLU A 102 -17.38 -5.20 3.26
CA GLU A 102 -17.86 -6.55 2.97
C GLU A 102 -17.04 -7.61 3.73
N PHE A 103 -15.71 -7.44 3.85
CA PHE A 103 -14.90 -8.30 4.74
C PHE A 103 -15.29 -8.15 6.21
N SER A 104 -15.53 -6.91 6.66
CA SER A 104 -15.89 -6.61 8.05
C SER A 104 -17.22 -7.20 8.51
N GLU A 105 -18.11 -7.63 7.60
CA GLU A 105 -19.38 -8.28 7.95
C GLU A 105 -19.18 -9.59 8.73
N ASN A 106 -18.07 -10.30 8.46
CA ASN A 106 -17.83 -11.64 9.03
C ASN A 106 -16.49 -11.75 9.78
N ASN A 107 -15.60 -10.77 9.64
CA ASN A 107 -14.22 -10.86 10.10
C ASN A 107 -13.74 -9.52 10.69
N PRO A 108 -12.95 -9.52 11.77
CA PRO A 108 -12.21 -8.33 12.18
C PRO A 108 -11.20 -7.94 11.09
N VAL A 109 -11.26 -6.69 10.59
CA VAL A 109 -10.35 -6.20 9.54
C VAL A 109 -9.34 -5.20 10.09
N TYR A 110 -8.08 -5.39 9.75
CA TYR A 110 -6.96 -4.54 10.09
C TYR A 110 -6.32 -4.00 8.81
N LEU A 111 -6.12 -2.69 8.74
CA LEU A 111 -5.53 -1.98 7.60
C LEU A 111 -4.15 -1.46 8.01
N MET A 112 -3.12 -1.89 7.30
CA MET A 112 -1.78 -1.32 7.51
C MET A 112 -1.67 0.05 6.83
N ARG A 113 -1.19 1.08 7.53
CA ARG A 113 -0.87 2.36 6.88
C ARG A 113 0.21 2.14 5.82
N PRO A 114 0.17 2.86 4.69
CA PRO A 114 1.18 2.75 3.65
C PRO A 114 2.58 3.02 4.20
N THR A 115 3.55 2.19 3.80
CA THR A 115 4.97 2.47 4.05
C THR A 115 5.44 3.69 3.25
N PRO A 116 6.49 4.39 3.70
CA PRO A 116 7.12 5.43 2.90
C PRO A 116 7.68 4.89 1.58
N GLU A 117 7.45 5.62 0.50
CA GLU A 117 7.99 5.38 -0.85
C GLU A 117 9.20 6.31 -1.05
N LEU A 118 10.42 5.77 -1.13
CA LEU A 118 11.66 6.55 -0.99
C LEU A 118 12.24 7.06 -2.31
N ILE A 119 11.57 6.84 -3.45
CA ILE A 119 11.88 7.39 -4.78
C ILE A 119 13.18 6.84 -5.38
N THR A 120 14.12 6.39 -4.54
CA THR A 120 15.44 5.92 -4.94
C THR A 120 15.74 4.59 -4.27
N ASP A 121 16.26 3.64 -5.04
CA ASP A 121 16.75 2.36 -4.54
C ASP A 121 17.70 2.56 -3.35
N VAL A 122 17.23 2.12 -2.19
CA VAL A 122 17.91 2.32 -0.91
C VAL A 122 19.22 1.55 -0.84
N PRO A 123 19.26 0.20 -0.94
CA PRO A 123 20.50 -0.54 -0.78
C PRO A 123 21.54 -0.17 -1.84
N LEU A 124 21.15 0.04 -3.10
CA LEU A 124 22.07 0.41 -4.16
C LEU A 124 22.69 1.79 -3.92
N THR A 125 21.89 2.76 -3.48
CA THR A 125 22.38 4.11 -3.17
C THR A 125 23.33 4.10 -1.98
N MET A 126 22.98 3.38 -0.92
CA MET A 126 23.85 3.23 0.25
C MET A 126 25.18 2.57 -0.10
N PHE A 127 25.15 1.49 -0.90
CA PHE A 127 26.36 0.79 -1.34
C PHE A 127 27.28 1.70 -2.17
N ARG A 128 26.74 2.35 -3.21
CA ARG A 128 27.51 3.24 -4.09
C ARG A 128 28.17 4.37 -3.31
N THR A 129 27.41 5.04 -2.45
CA THR A 129 27.92 6.18 -1.68
C THR A 129 28.96 5.78 -0.65
N SER A 130 28.82 4.61 -0.03
CA SER A 130 29.86 4.04 0.84
C SER A 130 31.18 3.81 0.09
N MET A 131 31.12 3.22 -1.11
CA MET A 131 32.32 2.91 -1.92
C MET A 131 33.04 4.16 -2.42
N PHE A 132 32.30 5.19 -2.85
CA PHE A 132 32.91 6.38 -3.47
C PHE A 132 33.19 7.53 -2.49
N ASN A 133 32.41 7.66 -1.41
CA ASN A 133 32.53 8.77 -0.47
C ASN A 133 33.04 8.33 0.91
N GLY A 134 33.29 7.03 1.12
CA GLY A 134 33.72 6.47 2.41
C GLY A 134 32.63 6.46 3.50
N VAL A 135 31.44 7.00 3.23
CA VAL A 135 30.31 7.06 4.16
C VAL A 135 29.00 6.77 3.40
N PRO A 136 28.18 5.80 3.84
CA PRO A 136 26.87 5.56 3.26
C PRO A 136 25.98 6.81 3.38
N LYS A 137 25.41 7.27 2.27
CA LYS A 137 24.37 8.30 2.27
C LYS A 137 23.10 7.72 2.90
N LYS A 138 22.54 8.44 3.87
CA LYS A 138 21.22 8.13 4.40
C LYS A 138 20.16 8.49 3.36
N VAL A 139 19.49 7.48 2.81
CA VAL A 139 18.31 7.67 1.97
C VAL A 139 17.15 8.00 2.89
N LYS A 140 16.47 9.12 2.65
CA LYS A 140 15.34 9.57 3.45
C LYS A 140 14.48 10.56 2.66
N ILE A 141 13.22 10.66 3.04
CA ILE A 141 12.29 11.70 2.57
C ILE A 141 11.77 12.52 3.76
N PRO A 142 11.38 13.79 3.57
CA PRO A 142 10.69 14.56 4.60
C PRO A 142 9.38 13.86 5.03
N LEU A 143 9.04 13.93 6.32
CA LEU A 143 7.77 13.40 6.83
C LEU A 143 6.57 14.07 6.12
N THR A 144 6.68 15.35 5.80
CA THR A 144 5.65 16.10 5.08
C THR A 144 5.40 15.55 3.69
N SER A 145 6.45 15.16 2.95
CA SER A 145 6.32 14.53 1.64
C SER A 145 5.59 13.18 1.72
N TYR A 146 5.90 12.39 2.75
CA TYR A 146 5.15 11.16 3.04
C TYR A 146 3.66 11.45 3.31
N GLN A 147 3.37 12.40 4.21
CA GLN A 147 2.00 12.73 4.59
C GLN A 147 1.17 13.22 3.40
N GLU A 148 1.72 14.10 2.57
CA GLU A 148 1.06 14.58 1.36
C GLU A 148 0.76 13.44 0.39
N ARG A 149 1.77 12.59 0.13
CA ARG A 149 1.66 11.43 -0.75
C ARG A 149 0.56 10.45 -0.30
N GLN A 150 0.45 10.22 0.99
CA GLN A 150 -0.45 9.21 1.56
C GLN A 150 -1.80 9.76 2.03
N ARG A 151 -2.04 11.07 1.94
CA ARG A 151 -3.24 11.74 2.47
C ARG A 151 -4.56 11.11 2.03
N THR A 152 -4.69 10.79 0.75
CA THR A 152 -5.92 10.17 0.21
C THR A 152 -6.10 8.75 0.71
N ALA A 153 -5.01 7.97 0.79
CA ALA A 153 -5.04 6.61 1.34
C ALA A 153 -5.40 6.62 2.83
N TYR A 154 -4.88 7.58 3.60
CA TYR A 154 -5.22 7.75 5.01
C TYR A 154 -6.71 8.01 5.19
N ARG A 155 -7.25 8.99 4.45
CA ARG A 155 -8.67 9.33 4.50
C ARG A 155 -9.56 8.15 4.16
N MET A 156 -9.20 7.38 3.12
CA MET A 156 -9.92 6.16 2.74
C MET A 156 -9.92 5.12 3.87
N GLN A 157 -8.77 4.88 4.51
CA GLN A 157 -8.68 3.95 5.63
C GLN A 157 -9.47 4.44 6.86
N ASP A 158 -9.43 5.74 7.17
CA ASP A 158 -10.16 6.35 8.28
C ASP A 158 -11.68 6.29 8.08
N GLU A 159 -12.11 6.40 6.82
CA GLU A 159 -13.50 6.18 6.46
C GLU A 159 -13.91 4.73 6.73
N ALA A 160 -13.10 3.74 6.34
CA ALA A 160 -13.39 2.33 6.61
C ALA A 160 -13.45 2.01 8.12
N VAL A 161 -12.60 2.64 8.93
CA VAL A 161 -12.66 2.57 10.40
C VAL A 161 -14.03 3.05 10.89
N THR A 162 -14.48 4.20 10.41
CA THR A 162 -15.75 4.81 10.83
C THR A 162 -16.96 4.05 10.33
N ARG A 163 -16.93 3.59 9.07
CA ARG A 163 -18.08 3.01 8.37
C ARG A 163 -18.34 1.56 8.75
N CYS A 164 -17.30 0.78 9.01
CA CYS A 164 -17.42 -0.66 9.23
C CYS A 164 -16.44 -1.22 10.26
N GLY A 165 -15.89 -0.37 11.14
CA GLY A 165 -15.16 -0.83 12.32
C GLY A 165 -13.81 -1.47 12.04
N ALA A 166 -13.21 -1.21 10.87
CA ALA A 166 -11.84 -1.62 10.59
C ALA A 166 -10.88 -0.98 11.60
N LYS A 167 -9.71 -1.57 11.78
CA LYS A 167 -8.66 -1.08 12.70
C LYS A 167 -7.40 -0.71 11.92
N ILE A 168 -6.60 0.20 12.46
CA ILE A 168 -5.36 0.68 11.83
C ILE A 168 -4.15 0.01 12.47
N LEU A 169 -3.24 -0.49 11.65
CA LEU A 169 -1.90 -0.89 12.04
C LEU A 169 -0.91 0.16 11.49
N ASP A 170 -0.20 0.84 12.38
CA ASP A 170 0.67 1.96 12.00
C ASP A 170 2.16 1.61 12.11
N PRO A 171 2.86 1.34 10.98
CA PRO A 171 4.29 1.10 10.96
C PRO A 171 5.12 2.39 11.06
N ILE A 172 4.52 3.58 10.92
CA ILE A 172 5.25 4.84 10.73
C ILE A 172 6.16 5.22 11.90
N PRO A 173 5.78 4.98 13.18
CA PRO A 173 6.69 5.21 14.30
C PRO A 173 8.01 4.40 14.23
N TYR A 174 8.06 3.32 13.45
CA TYR A 174 9.26 2.50 13.26
C TYR A 174 10.13 2.95 12.08
N LEU A 175 9.53 3.64 11.11
CA LEU A 175 10.14 4.02 9.83
C LEU A 175 10.48 5.52 9.74
N CYS A 176 9.80 6.34 10.53
CA CYS A 176 9.92 7.80 10.52
C CYS A 176 10.11 8.35 11.93
N ASN A 177 10.65 9.57 12.02
CA ASN A 177 10.58 10.41 13.21
C ASN A 177 9.77 11.69 12.91
N SER A 178 9.88 12.72 13.75
CA SER A 178 9.16 13.99 13.57
C SER A 178 9.48 14.72 12.26
N ASP A 179 10.63 14.41 11.64
CA ASP A 179 11.18 15.22 10.54
C ASP A 179 11.26 14.43 9.23
N SER A 180 11.54 13.13 9.29
CA SER A 180 11.89 12.33 8.11
C SER A 180 11.49 10.87 8.23
N CYS A 181 11.25 10.25 7.09
CA CYS A 181 11.15 8.81 6.92
C CYS A 181 12.46 8.26 6.33
N TYR A 182 12.97 7.18 6.91
CA TYR A 182 14.33 6.70 6.67
C TYR A 182 14.33 5.41 5.86
N GLY A 183 15.31 5.29 4.96
CA GLY A 183 15.60 4.06 4.23
C GLY A 183 16.49 3.09 5.01
N ASP A 184 17.15 3.55 6.07
CA ASP A 184 18.04 2.72 6.88
C ASP A 184 17.81 2.89 8.39
N LYS A 185 18.19 1.86 9.14
CA LYS A 185 18.35 1.96 10.59
C LYS A 185 19.73 1.47 10.98
N ASN A 186 20.57 2.39 11.44
CA ASN A 186 21.97 2.13 11.81
C ASN A 186 22.79 1.54 10.64
N GLY A 187 22.59 2.03 9.42
CA GLY A 187 23.31 1.57 8.23
C GLY A 187 22.80 0.25 7.64
N ILE A 188 21.75 -0.35 8.22
CA ILE A 188 21.08 -1.53 7.66
C ILE A 188 19.87 -1.07 6.84
N PRO A 189 19.80 -1.39 5.54
CA PRO A 189 18.65 -1.04 4.68
C PRO A 189 17.33 -1.61 5.20
N LEU A 190 16.35 -0.73 5.41
CA LEU A 190 14.96 -1.08 5.73
C LEU A 190 14.18 -1.54 4.50
N TYR A 191 14.66 -1.23 3.30
CA TYR A 191 14.01 -1.51 2.02
C TYR A 191 14.85 -2.45 1.17
N PHE A 192 14.15 -3.28 0.37
CA PHE A 192 14.72 -4.12 -0.67
C PHE A 192 15.02 -3.31 -1.93
N ASP A 193 14.15 -2.37 -2.27
CA ASP A 193 14.30 -1.39 -3.34
C ASP A 193 13.99 0.02 -2.79
N ASP A 194 13.21 0.81 -3.52
CA ASP A 194 12.72 2.14 -3.14
C ASP A 194 11.46 2.12 -2.27
N ASP A 195 10.66 1.05 -2.28
CA ASP A 195 9.33 1.03 -1.63
C ASP A 195 8.99 -0.24 -0.85
N HIS A 196 9.54 -1.39 -1.27
CA HIS A 196 9.32 -2.68 -0.63
C HIS A 196 10.26 -2.83 0.55
N LEU A 197 9.73 -3.22 1.71
CA LEU A 197 10.55 -3.48 2.88
C LEU A 197 11.46 -4.70 2.67
N SER A 198 12.69 -4.59 3.15
CA SER A 198 13.59 -5.74 3.29
C SER A 198 13.07 -6.67 4.39
N SER A 199 13.60 -7.89 4.49
CA SER A 199 13.28 -8.78 5.62
C SER A 199 13.61 -8.14 6.98
N TYR A 200 14.65 -7.29 7.04
CA TYR A 200 14.99 -6.54 8.24
C TYR A 200 13.96 -5.43 8.54
N GLY A 201 13.55 -4.65 7.52
CA GLY A 201 12.51 -3.63 7.68
C GLY A 201 11.16 -4.23 8.06
N SER A 202 10.75 -5.33 7.43
CA SER A 202 9.54 -6.09 7.75
C SER A 202 9.56 -6.60 9.21
N LYS A 203 10.69 -7.17 9.65
CA LYS A 203 10.87 -7.59 11.05
C LYS A 203 10.80 -6.40 12.01
N LEU A 204 11.37 -5.26 11.65
CA LEU A 204 11.36 -4.06 12.48
C LEU A 204 9.95 -3.57 12.78
N ILE A 205 9.06 -3.56 11.79
CA ILE A 205 7.67 -3.09 11.94
C ILE A 205 6.74 -4.16 12.53
N SER A 206 7.17 -5.41 12.62
CA SER A 206 6.31 -6.54 13.01
C SER A 206 5.52 -6.38 14.33
N PRO A 207 5.98 -5.63 15.36
CA PRO A 207 5.18 -5.46 16.58
C PRO A 207 3.82 -4.76 16.37
N ILE A 208 3.61 -4.08 15.23
CA ILE A 208 2.27 -3.53 14.91
C ILE A 208 1.20 -4.63 14.84
N TYR A 209 1.58 -5.87 14.49
CA TYR A 209 0.66 -6.98 14.34
C TYR A 209 0.27 -7.63 15.67
N ASP A 210 0.92 -7.27 16.78
CA ASP A 210 0.64 -7.88 18.08
C ASP A 210 -0.83 -7.70 18.49
N GLU A 211 -1.49 -6.59 18.09
CA GLU A 211 -2.91 -6.37 18.35
C GLU A 211 -3.84 -7.35 17.62
N VAL A 212 -3.39 -7.93 16.51
CA VAL A 212 -4.19 -8.87 15.70
C VAL A 212 -4.30 -10.23 16.40
N PHE A 213 -3.30 -10.61 17.19
CA PHE A 213 -3.17 -11.93 17.81
C PHE A 213 -3.45 -11.95 19.31
N LYS A 214 -4.09 -10.89 19.83
CA LYS A 214 -4.56 -10.81 21.22
C LYS A 214 -5.81 -11.65 21.46
#